data_AF-A0A7K1DNM6-F1
#
_entry.id   AF-A0A7K1DNM6-F1
#
_cell.length_a   1.000
_cell.length_b   1.000
_cell.length_c   1.000
_cell.angle_alpha   90.00
_cell.angle_beta   90.00
_cell.angle_gamma   90.00
#
_symmetry.space_group_name_H-M   'P 1'
#
loop_
_entity.id
_entity.type
_entity.pdbx_description
1 polymer ?
#
loop_
_entity_poly.entity_id
_entity_poly.type
_entity_poly.pdbx_seq_one_letter_code
_entity_poly.pdbx_strand_id
1 'polypeptide(L)'
;MIGTISSVIVGAVFCVAGASKIASGQRWPIDAVALGTPAVLVPVVPWFEILLGAFLVAHIAPVITGIIALLLLAVFTFLIVRQLRLGHRPVCACFGAWSSRPLGPEHVVRNVILMALALLTVVL
;
A
#
# COMPACT_ATOMS: atom_id res chain seq x y z
N MET A 1 -18.88 -12.82 -6.46
CA MET A 1 -17.93 -13.74 -5.79
C MET A 1 -16.48 -13.34 -6.04
N ILE A 2 -16.04 -13.23 -7.30
CA ILE A 2 -14.66 -12.83 -7.66
C ILE A 2 -14.30 -11.42 -7.14
N GLY A 3 -15.19 -10.43 -7.28
CA GLY A 3 -14.98 -9.08 -6.76
C GLY A 3 -14.83 -9.02 -5.23
N THR A 4 -15.69 -9.76 -4.51
CA THR A 4 -15.64 -9.91 -3.05
C THR A 4 -14.33 -10.53 -2.58
N ILE A 5 -13.88 -11.63 -3.21
CA ILE A 5 -12.62 -12.28 -2.86
C ILE A 5 -11.45 -11.32 -3.09
N SER A 6 -11.46 -10.61 -4.23
CA SER A 6 -10.43 -9.61 -4.55
C SER A 6 -10.42 -8.47 -3.53
N SER A 7 -11.61 -8.03 -3.08
CA SER A 7 -11.78 -6.97 -2.07
C SER A 7 -11.16 -7.40 -0.74
N VAL A 8 -11.47 -8.62 -0.29
CA VAL A 8 -10.93 -9.17 0.95
C VAL A 8 -9.41 -9.31 0.89
N ILE A 9 -8.86 -9.79 -0.23
CA ILE A 9 -7.41 -9.93 -0.40
C ILE A 9 -6.73 -8.57 -0.33
N VAL A 10 -7.19 -7.60 -1.13
CA VAL A 10 -6.61 -6.25 -1.16
C VAL A 10 -6.76 -5.59 0.21
N GLY A 11 -7.93 -5.72 0.84
CA GLY A 11 -8.19 -5.15 2.16
C GLY A 11 -7.31 -5.74 3.25
N ALA A 12 -7.14 -7.06 3.28
CA ALA A 12 -6.23 -7.73 4.22
C ALA A 12 -4.79 -7.26 4.04
N VAL A 13 -4.34 -7.11 2.79
CA VAL A 13 -3.00 -6.60 2.49
C VAL A 13 -2.81 -5.17 3.01
N PHE A 14 -3.80 -4.29 2.84
CA PHE A 14 -3.77 -2.93 3.38
C PHE A 14 -3.75 -2.90 4.91
N CYS A 15 -4.56 -3.73 5.57
CA CYS A 15 -4.55 -3.86 7.03
C CYS A 15 -3.17 -4.28 7.55
N VAL A 16 -2.55 -5.31 6.93
CA VAL A 16 -1.22 -5.76 7.36
C VAL A 16 -0.15 -4.72 7.03
N ALA A 17 -0.25 -4.04 5.89
CA ALA A 17 0.68 -2.97 5.52
C ALA A 17 0.62 -1.76 6.46
N GLY A 18 -0.55 -1.39 6.96
CA GLY A 18 -0.69 -0.33 7.96
C GLY A 18 -0.23 -0.78 9.34
N ALA A 19 -0.61 -2.00 9.77
CA ALA A 19 -0.18 -2.57 11.04
C ALA A 19 1.35 -2.74 11.12
N SER A 20 1.98 -3.16 10.03
CA SER A 20 3.45 -3.31 9.97
C SER A 20 4.18 -1.96 10.09
N LYS A 21 3.60 -0.86 9.58
CA LYS A 21 4.16 0.49 9.77
C LYS A 21 4.08 0.94 11.22
N ILE A 22 2.96 0.68 11.89
CA ILE A 22 2.81 0.94 13.33
C ILE A 22 3.82 0.12 14.13
N ALA A 23 3.96 -1.18 13.81
CA ALA A 23 4.93 -2.07 14.44
C ALA A 23 6.39 -1.66 14.19
N SER A 24 6.68 -0.96 13.09
CA SER A 24 8.01 -0.44 12.78
C SER A 24 8.40 0.78 13.63
N GLY A 25 7.44 1.37 14.34
CA GLY A 25 7.67 2.48 15.28
C GLY A 25 8.44 3.64 14.65
N GLN A 26 9.58 4.00 15.25
CA GLN A 26 10.41 5.13 14.80
C GLN A 26 11.11 4.91 13.44
N ARG A 27 11.17 3.67 12.93
CA ARG A 27 11.77 3.39 11.61
C ARG A 27 10.87 3.87 10.47
N TRP A 28 9.55 3.70 10.61
CA TRP A 28 8.59 4.07 9.57
C TRP A 28 8.71 5.54 9.13
N PRO A 29 8.73 6.55 10.02
CA PRO A 29 8.85 7.94 9.60
C PRO A 29 10.12 8.25 8.81
N ILE A 30 11.25 7.66 9.20
CA ILE A 30 12.54 7.86 8.54
C ILE A 30 12.47 7.28 7.12
N ASP A 31 12.01 6.04 7.01
CA ASP A 31 11.92 5.34 5.72
C ASP A 31 10.87 5.97 4.79
N ALA A 32 9.75 6.46 5.34
CA ALA A 32 8.68 7.10 4.58
C ALA A 32 9.14 8.42 3.96
N VAL A 33 9.87 9.25 4.72
CA VAL A 33 10.44 10.50 4.23
C VAL A 33 11.54 10.22 3.20
N ALA A 34 12.38 9.21 3.45
CA ALA A 34 13.41 8.78 2.48
C ALA A 34 12.81 8.27 1.16
N LEU A 35 11.59 7.71 1.20
CA LEU A 35 10.83 7.32 0.01
C LEU A 35 10.21 8.53 -0.74
N GLY A 36 10.13 9.69 -0.10
CA GLY A 36 9.54 10.92 -0.65
C GLY A 36 8.12 11.20 -0.17
N THR A 37 7.65 10.55 0.90
CA THR A 37 6.37 10.86 1.54
C THR A 37 6.47 12.19 2.29
N PRO A 38 5.54 13.15 2.10
CA PRO A 38 5.51 14.38 2.90
C PRO A 38 5.40 14.07 4.39
N ALA A 39 6.22 14.71 5.23
CA ALA A 39 6.29 14.45 6.68
C ALA A 39 4.92 14.58 7.39
N VAL A 40 4.05 15.46 6.89
CA VAL A 40 2.68 15.67 7.41
C VAL A 40 1.79 14.44 7.21
N LEU A 41 2.00 13.66 6.15
CA LEU A 41 1.19 12.49 5.82
C LEU A 41 1.70 11.21 6.49
N VAL A 42 2.97 11.17 6.87
CA VAL A 42 3.62 10.01 7.51
C VAL A 42 2.83 9.41 8.68
N PRO A 43 2.32 10.19 9.67
CA PRO A 43 1.54 9.61 10.77
C PRO A 43 0.13 9.17 10.33
N VAL A 44 -0.41 9.74 9.25
CA VAL A 44 -1.78 9.49 8.79
C VAL A 44 -1.86 8.23 7.92
N VAL A 45 -0.85 7.96 7.11
CA VAL A 45 -0.83 6.85 6.14
C VAL A 45 -1.14 5.48 6.79
N PRO A 46 -0.52 5.05 7.91
CA PRO A 46 -0.79 3.74 8.49
C PRO A 46 -2.26 3.56 8.93
N TRP A 47 -2.85 4.60 9.53
CA TRP A 47 -4.24 4.58 9.95
C TRP A 47 -5.19 4.56 8.75
N PHE A 48 -4.87 5.34 7.72
CA PHE A 48 -5.65 5.37 6.49
C PHE A 48 -5.66 4.00 5.80
N GLU A 49 -4.51 3.32 5.74
CA GLU A 49 -4.41 1.97 5.18
C GLU A 49 -5.23 0.95 5.96
N ILE A 50 -5.21 1.00 7.30
CA ILE A 50 -5.99 0.09 8.14
C ILE A 50 -7.49 0.33 7.95
N LEU A 51 -7.93 1.59 7.96
CA LEU A 51 -9.35 1.93 7.78
C LEU A 51 -9.85 1.52 6.38
N LEU A 52 -9.07 1.83 5.34
CA LEU A 52 -9.40 1.44 3.98
C LEU A 52 -9.44 -0.09 3.84
N GLY A 53 -8.46 -0.79 4.41
CA GLY A 53 -8.39 -2.24 4.41
C GLY A 53 -9.58 -2.88 5.13
N ALA A 54 -9.95 -2.35 6.30
CA ALA A 54 -11.11 -2.82 7.06
C ALA A 54 -12.41 -2.64 6.29
N PHE A 55 -12.60 -1.50 5.60
CA PHE A 55 -13.79 -1.28 4.78
C PHE A 55 -13.85 -2.21 3.57
N LEU A 56 -12.72 -2.50 2.93
CA LEU A 56 -12.64 -3.49 1.84
C LEU A 56 -12.95 -4.91 2.31
N VAL A 57 -12.44 -5.31 3.48
CA VAL A 57 -12.73 -6.63 4.07
C VAL A 57 -14.21 -6.73 4.49
N ALA A 58 -14.76 -5.68 5.09
CA ALA A 58 -16.18 -5.61 5.46
C ALA A 58 -17.10 -5.36 4.24
N HIS A 59 -16.54 -5.22 3.04
CA HIS A 59 -17.26 -4.97 1.79
C HIS A 59 -18.14 -3.71 1.82
N ILE A 60 -17.72 -2.70 2.58
CA ILE A 60 -18.40 -1.41 2.72
C ILE A 60 -18.00 -0.53 1.54
N ALA A 61 -19.00 -0.09 0.76
CA ALA A 61 -18.83 0.76 -0.43
C ALA A 61 -17.68 0.28 -1.36
N PRO A 62 -17.71 -0.98 -1.85
CA PRO A 62 -16.58 -1.66 -2.50
C PRO A 62 -16.05 -0.93 -3.74
N VAL A 63 -16.93 -0.26 -4.49
CA VAL A 63 -16.53 0.55 -5.65
C VAL A 63 -15.68 1.75 -5.22
N ILE A 64 -16.11 2.48 -4.18
CA ILE A 64 -15.41 3.67 -3.70
C ILE A 64 -14.10 3.26 -3.04
N THR A 65 -14.12 2.27 -2.15
CA THR A 65 -12.94 1.79 -1.45
C THR A 65 -11.94 1.11 -2.39
N GLY A 66 -12.41 0.41 -3.43
CA GLY A 66 -11.58 -0.13 -4.51
C GLY A 66 -10.88 0.95 -5.33
N ILE A 67 -11.58 2.04 -5.68
CA ILE A 67 -10.98 3.19 -6.37
C ILE A 67 -9.92 3.87 -5.49
N ILE A 68 -10.20 4.08 -4.21
CA ILE A 68 -9.23 4.67 -3.27
C ILE A 68 -7.99 3.76 -3.15
N ALA A 69 -8.18 2.44 -3.04
CA ALA A 69 -7.10 1.47 -3.01
C ALA A 69 -6.24 1.49 -4.27
N LEU A 70 -6.87 1.57 -5.46
CA LEU A 70 -6.18 1.74 -6.75
C LEU A 70 -5.31 3.00 -6.75
N LEU A 71 -5.86 4.14 -6.35
CA LEU A 71 -5.13 5.41 -6.30
C LEU A 71 -3.94 5.34 -5.33
N LEU A 72 -4.15 4.76 -4.15
CA LEU A 72 -3.10 4.63 -3.16
C LEU A 72 -1.97 3.70 -3.63
N LEU A 73 -2.31 2.56 -4.25
CA LEU A 73 -1.34 1.65 -4.87
C LEU A 73 -0.58 2.33 -6.02
N ALA A 74 -1.26 3.16 -6.83
CA ALA A 74 -0.61 3.92 -7.89
C ALA A 74 0.40 4.93 -7.33
N VAL A 75 0.06 5.64 -6.26
CA VAL A 75 0.97 6.56 -5.56
C VAL A 75 2.18 5.81 -5.01
N PHE A 76 1.97 4.68 -4.31
CA PHE A 76 3.08 3.86 -3.81
C PHE A 76 3.98 3.36 -4.93
N THR A 77 3.39 2.90 -6.03
CA THR A 77 4.13 2.43 -7.21
C THR A 77 4.93 3.56 -7.84
N PHE A 78 4.35 4.75 -7.95
CA PHE A 78 5.04 5.93 -8.46
C PHE A 78 6.27 6.28 -7.61
N LEU A 79 6.14 6.29 -6.28
CA LEU A 79 7.26 6.56 -5.38
C LEU A 79 8.37 5.50 -5.51
N ILE A 80 7.99 4.22 -5.57
CA ILE A 80 8.93 3.11 -5.80
C ILE A 80 9.68 3.28 -7.13
N VAL A 81 8.95 3.50 -8.23
CA VAL A 81 9.54 3.66 -9.57
C VAL A 81 10.42 4.89 -9.64
N ARG A 82 10.02 6.01 -9.01
CA ARG A 82 10.84 7.22 -8.95
C ARG A 82 12.18 6.94 -8.27
N GLN A 83 12.19 6.27 -7.13
CA GLN A 83 13.44 5.95 -6.42
C GLN A 83 14.31 4.98 -7.22
N LEU A 84 13.71 3.94 -7.83
CA LEU A 84 14.43 3.02 -8.71
C LEU A 84 15.07 3.74 -9.91
N ARG A 85 14.37 4.71 -10.52
CA ARG A 85 14.91 5.52 -11.62
C ARG A 85 16.02 6.46 -11.19
N LEU A 86 16.02 6.91 -9.94
CA LEU A 86 17.11 7.69 -9.36
C LEU A 86 18.30 6.81 -8.92
N GLY A 87 18.23 5.49 -9.09
CA GLY A 87 19.27 4.56 -8.64
C GLY A 87 19.29 4.34 -7.12
N HIS A 88 18.42 5.01 -6.37
CA HIS A 88 18.30 4.84 -4.94
C HIS A 88 17.48 3.58 -4.62
N ARG A 89 18.01 2.74 -3.75
CA ARG A 89 17.32 1.54 -3.26
C ARG A 89 17.14 1.58 -1.73
N PRO A 90 16.36 2.54 -1.19
CA PRO A 90 16.02 2.51 0.23
C PRO A 90 15.26 1.23 0.58
N VAL A 91 15.13 0.94 1.87
CA VAL A 91 14.24 -0.13 2.33
C VAL A 91 12.79 0.19 1.92
N CYS A 92 12.01 -0.83 1.58
CA CYS A 92 10.63 -0.61 1.14
C CYS A 92 9.74 -0.17 2.31
N ALA A 93 9.61 1.14 2.51
CA ALA A 93 8.79 1.72 3.56
C ALA A 93 7.29 1.38 3.41
N CYS A 94 6.80 1.23 2.18
CA CYS A 94 5.37 1.00 1.87
C CYS A 94 4.75 -0.23 2.54
N PHE A 95 5.54 -1.21 3.00
CA PHE A 95 5.04 -2.39 3.71
C PHE A 95 5.67 -2.57 5.10
N GLY A 96 6.30 -1.52 5.64
CA GLY A 96 6.94 -1.52 6.96
C GLY A 96 7.98 -2.65 7.13
N ALA A 97 8.07 -3.18 8.35
CA ALA A 97 9.01 -4.23 8.75
C ALA A 97 8.90 -5.55 7.95
N TRP A 98 7.85 -5.74 7.14
CA TRP A 98 7.71 -6.94 6.31
C TRP A 98 8.63 -6.93 5.09
N SER A 99 9.15 -5.76 4.69
CA SER A 99 9.99 -5.60 3.51
C SER A 99 11.31 -4.92 3.84
N SER A 100 12.11 -5.54 4.70
CA SER A 100 13.49 -5.13 5.01
C SER A 100 14.49 -5.33 3.85
N ARG A 101 14.02 -5.84 2.70
CA ARG A 101 14.84 -5.99 1.49
C ARG A 101 14.97 -4.63 0.78
N PRO A 102 16.13 -4.34 0.17
CA PRO A 102 16.31 -3.13 -0.63
C PRO A 102 15.29 -3.11 -1.78
N LEU A 103 14.78 -1.92 -2.12
CA LEU A 103 13.80 -1.75 -3.19
C LEU A 103 14.26 -2.41 -4.51
N GLY A 104 13.44 -3.32 -5.00
CA GLY A 104 13.60 -3.98 -6.30
C GLY A 104 12.30 -3.99 -7.13
N PRO A 105 12.39 -4.45 -8.39
CA PRO A 105 11.26 -4.53 -9.32
C PRO A 105 10.12 -5.44 -8.81
N GLU A 106 10.41 -6.39 -7.92
CA GLU A 106 9.41 -7.25 -7.28
C GLU A 106 8.32 -6.46 -6.53
N HIS A 107 8.65 -5.29 -5.96
CA HIS A 107 7.67 -4.46 -5.26
C HIS A 107 6.70 -3.79 -6.23
N VAL A 108 7.17 -3.45 -7.44
CA VAL A 108 6.32 -2.92 -8.51
C VAL A 108 5.37 -4.01 -8.97
N VAL A 109 5.88 -5.24 -9.21
CA VAL A 109 5.04 -6.38 -9.62
C VAL A 109 3.95 -6.68 -8.59
N ARG A 110 4.29 -6.71 -7.29
CA ARG A 110 3.31 -6.88 -6.21
C ARG A 110 2.21 -5.82 -6.27
N ASN A 111 2.58 -4.55 -6.40
CA ASN A 111 1.58 -3.47 -6.46
C ASN A 111 0.72 -3.55 -7.72
N VAL A 112 1.28 -3.94 -8.87
CA VAL A 112 0.53 -4.13 -10.12
C VAL A 112 -0.49 -5.26 -9.98
N ILE A 113 -0.13 -6.37 -9.34
CA ILE A 113 -1.08 -7.46 -9.03
C ILE A 113 -2.20 -6.97 -8.12
N LEU A 114 -1.86 -6.22 -7.05
CA LEU A 114 -2.87 -5.65 -6.16
C LEU A 114 -3.77 -4.63 -6.86
N MET A 115 -3.24 -3.85 -7.80
CA MET A 115 -4.04 -2.94 -8.62
C MET A 115 -5.02 -3.71 -9.50
N ALA A 116 -4.58 -4.80 -10.14
CA ALA A 116 -5.49 -5.66 -10.92
C ALA A 116 -6.62 -6.22 -10.05
N LEU A 117 -6.32 -6.70 -8.83
CA LEU A 117 -7.34 -7.17 -7.89
C LEU A 117 -8.29 -6.05 -7.45
N ALA A 118 -7.77 -4.87 -7.15
CA ALA A 118 -8.60 -3.71 -6.78
C ALA A 118 -9.52 -3.28 -7.94
N LEU A 119 -9.05 -3.38 -9.19
CA LEU A 119 -9.89 -3.16 -10.38
C LEU A 119 -10.99 -4.21 -10.48
N LEU A 120 -10.70 -5.48 -10.21
CA LEU A 120 -11.72 -6.53 -10.18
C LEU A 120 -12.79 -6.27 -9.10
N THR A 121 -12.41 -5.73 -7.94
CA THR A 121 -13.37 -5.29 -6.91
C THR A 121 -14.29 -4.17 -7.36
N VAL A 122 -13.80 -3.29 -8.25
CA VAL A 122 -14.59 -2.16 -8.78
C VAL A 122 -15.55 -2.61 -9.88
N VAL A 123 -15.16 -3.62 -10.68
CA VAL A 123 -15.86 -4.00 -11.91
C VAL A 123 -16.76 -5.24 -11.73
N LEU A 124 -16.53 -6.09 -10.72
CA LEU A 124 -17.22 -7.38 -10.49
C LEU A 124 -17.85 -7.48 -9.10
#